data_AF-A0A1F8QPM4-F1
#
_entry.id   AF-A0A1F8QPM4-F1
#
_cell.length_a   1.000
_cell.length_b   1.000
_cell.length_c   1.000
_cell.angle_alpha   90.00
_cell.angle_beta   90.00
_cell.angle_gamma   90.00
#
_symmetry.space_group_name_H-M   'P 1'
#
loop_
_entity.id
_entity.type
_entity.pdbx_description
1 polymer ?
#
loop_
_entity_poly.entity_id
_entity_poly.type
_entity_poly.pdbx_seq_one_letter_code
_entity_poly.pdbx_strand_id
1 'polypeptide(L)'
;MTERDEIYKTPEQEAGEFIELIQGSEFGSTVYIAASDYLDLCDLQRSLPIYQENADHPRDQKAIPYWRSEERITEMKIALLENEIRRKEVQVPGYSNVYYKIIMLDDELHDVSDEASGEFLNKVSSAVHNIRASSQPST
;
A
#
# COMPACT_ATOMS: atom_id res chain seq x y z
N MET A 1 14.60 -39.38 -14.88
CA MET A 1 13.94 -38.46 -13.94
C MET A 1 14.67 -37.15 -14.08
N THR A 2 14.12 -36.19 -14.82
CA THR A 2 14.68 -34.84 -14.89
C THR A 2 14.15 -34.09 -13.69
N GLU A 3 15.03 -33.82 -12.73
CA GLU A 3 14.84 -32.80 -11.72
C GLU A 3 14.42 -31.53 -12.48
N ARG A 4 13.17 -31.09 -12.26
CA ARG A 4 12.80 -29.73 -12.62
C ARG A 4 13.52 -28.86 -11.61
N ASP A 5 14.62 -28.24 -12.05
CA ASP A 5 15.15 -27.06 -11.38
C ASP A 5 14.02 -26.02 -11.37
N GLU A 6 13.25 -25.96 -10.28
CA GLU A 6 12.42 -24.80 -9.98
C GLU A 6 13.39 -23.64 -9.75
N ILE A 7 13.54 -22.80 -10.77
CA ILE A 7 14.25 -21.53 -10.64
C ILE A 7 13.44 -20.72 -9.64
N TYR A 8 13.90 -20.72 -8.38
CA TYR A 8 13.38 -19.82 -7.35
C TYR A 8 13.54 -18.39 -7.85
N LYS A 9 12.43 -17.68 -7.98
CA LYS A 9 12.44 -16.26 -8.35
C LYS A 9 12.92 -15.45 -7.16
N THR A 10 13.67 -14.38 -7.42
CA THR A 10 14.01 -13.43 -6.37
C THR A 10 12.81 -12.52 -6.06
N PRO A 11 12.70 -11.94 -4.86
CA PRO A 11 11.65 -10.99 -4.52
C PRO A 11 11.53 -9.84 -5.55
N GLU A 12 12.63 -9.36 -6.10
CA GLU A 12 12.63 -8.30 -7.12
C GLU A 12 12.02 -8.76 -8.45
N GLN A 13 12.27 -10.01 -8.85
CA GLN A 13 11.65 -10.60 -10.04
C GLN A 13 10.15 -10.76 -9.86
N GLU A 14 9.71 -11.28 -8.72
CA GLU A 14 8.29 -11.42 -8.41
C GLU A 14 7.60 -10.06 -8.28
N ALA A 15 8.27 -9.08 -7.68
CA ALA A 15 7.79 -7.71 -7.60
C ALA A 15 7.64 -7.09 -8.99
N GLY A 16 8.61 -7.30 -9.89
CA GLY A 16 8.54 -6.86 -11.28
C GLY A 16 7.31 -7.40 -12.02
N GLU A 17 7.10 -8.72 -11.96
CA GLU A 17 5.91 -9.38 -12.55
C GLU A 17 4.61 -8.87 -11.94
N PHE A 18 4.61 -8.61 -10.64
CA PHE A 18 3.43 -8.13 -9.94
C PHE A 18 3.10 -6.67 -10.31
N ILE A 19 4.10 -5.81 -10.53
CA ILE A 19 3.89 -4.46 -11.07
C ILE A 19 3.25 -4.53 -12.46
N GLU A 20 3.72 -5.41 -13.34
CA GLU A 20 3.12 -5.60 -14.66
C GLU A 20 1.65 -6.05 -14.57
N LEU A 21 1.34 -6.95 -13.63
CA LEU A 21 -0.03 -7.38 -13.36
C LEU A 21 -0.92 -6.20 -12.91
N ILE A 22 -0.44 -5.32 -12.03
CA ILE A 22 -1.19 -4.14 -11.63
C ILE A 22 -1.41 -3.22 -12.84
N GLN A 23 -0.34 -2.90 -13.59
CA GLN A 23 -0.41 -2.00 -14.76
C GLN A 23 -1.39 -2.47 -15.83
N GLY A 24 -1.52 -3.78 -16.03
CA GLY A 24 -2.48 -4.37 -16.96
C GLY A 24 -3.91 -4.48 -16.43
N SER A 25 -4.16 -4.08 -15.19
CA SER A 25 -5.48 -4.24 -14.54
C SER A 25 -6.42 -3.05 -14.82
N GLU A 26 -7.72 -3.34 -14.80
CA GLU A 26 -8.75 -2.32 -14.99
C GLU A 26 -9.08 -1.60 -13.68
N PHE A 27 -9.57 -0.37 -13.79
CA PHE A 27 -10.06 0.38 -12.64
C PHE A 27 -11.24 -0.35 -11.98
N GLY A 28 -11.18 -0.50 -10.66
CA GLY A 28 -12.16 -1.26 -9.90
C GLY A 28 -11.98 -2.79 -9.95
N SER A 29 -10.96 -3.29 -10.65
CA SER A 29 -10.59 -4.71 -10.57
C SER A 29 -10.09 -5.09 -9.17
N THR A 30 -10.14 -6.37 -8.83
CA THR A 30 -9.59 -6.91 -7.57
C THR A 30 -8.15 -6.47 -7.34
N VAL A 31 -7.31 -6.50 -8.39
CA VAL A 31 -5.89 -6.13 -8.31
C VAL A 31 -5.73 -4.64 -8.02
N TYR A 32 -6.46 -3.80 -8.74
CA TYR A 32 -6.49 -2.37 -8.51
C TYR A 32 -6.95 -2.02 -7.09
N ILE A 33 -8.06 -2.60 -6.62
CA ILE A 33 -8.63 -2.31 -5.30
C ILE A 33 -7.65 -2.70 -4.21
N ALA A 34 -7.04 -3.90 -4.29
CA ALA A 34 -6.07 -4.37 -3.30
C ALA A 34 -4.81 -3.48 -3.26
N ALA A 35 -4.28 -3.11 -4.44
CA ALA A 35 -3.12 -2.22 -4.53
C ALA A 35 -3.42 -0.81 -3.97
N SER A 36 -4.58 -0.24 -4.31
CA SER A 36 -5.01 1.06 -3.78
C SER A 36 -5.20 1.03 -2.27
N ASP A 37 -5.92 0.04 -1.73
CA ASP A 37 -6.16 -0.10 -0.29
C ASP A 37 -4.86 -0.32 0.50
N TYR A 38 -3.85 -0.95 -0.10
CA TYR A 38 -2.56 -1.15 0.54
C TYR A 38 -1.72 0.13 0.54
N LEU A 39 -1.71 0.91 -0.54
CA LEU A 39 -1.07 2.22 -0.56
C LEU A 39 -1.68 3.18 0.47
N ASP A 40 -3.02 3.19 0.58
CA ASP A 40 -3.73 3.97 1.61
C ASP A 40 -3.29 3.55 3.03
N LEU A 41 -3.10 2.24 3.27
CA LEU A 41 -2.58 1.73 4.54
C LEU A 41 -1.16 2.24 4.81
N CYS A 42 -0.24 2.14 3.84
CA CYS A 42 1.13 2.61 3.97
C CYS A 42 1.18 4.12 4.29
N ASP A 43 0.38 4.92 3.59
CA ASP A 43 0.32 6.36 3.79
C ASP A 43 -0.22 6.73 5.18
N LEU A 44 -1.22 6.00 5.67
CA LEU A 44 -1.72 6.14 7.04
C LEU A 44 -0.65 5.78 8.06
N GLN A 45 0.05 4.66 7.88
CA GLN A 45 1.10 4.19 8.79
C GLN A 45 2.30 5.14 8.84
N ARG A 46 2.71 5.71 7.69
CA ARG A 46 3.79 6.71 7.62
C ARG A 46 3.40 8.04 8.24
N SER A 47 2.14 8.45 8.06
CA SER A 47 1.68 9.74 8.56
C SER A 47 1.41 9.73 10.07
N LEU A 48 1.04 8.59 10.64
CA LEU A 48 0.58 8.50 12.04
C LEU A 48 1.65 8.95 13.05
N PRO A 49 2.93 8.50 12.96
CA PRO A 49 3.98 8.97 13.85
C PRO A 49 4.18 10.48 13.82
N ILE A 50 4.03 11.13 12.66
CA ILE A 50 4.17 12.59 12.51
C ILE A 50 3.12 13.31 13.36
N TYR A 51 1.87 12.85 13.34
CA TYR A 51 0.82 13.43 14.16
C TYR A 51 0.97 13.08 15.64
N GLN A 52 1.45 11.87 15.97
CA GLN A 52 1.73 11.45 17.34
C GLN A 52 2.84 12.30 17.97
N GLU A 53 3.95 12.52 17.27
CA GLU A 53 5.06 13.37 17.74
C GLU A 53 4.58 14.81 18.02
N ASN A 54 3.73 15.35 17.14
CA ASN A 54 3.12 16.68 17.33
C ASN A 54 2.15 16.75 18.52
N ALA A 55 1.46 15.65 18.85
CA ALA A 55 0.62 15.56 20.03
C ALA A 55 1.47 15.43 21.30
N ASP A 56 2.48 14.56 21.32
CA ASP A 56 3.30 14.30 22.52
C ASP A 56 4.24 15.46 22.89
N HIS A 57 4.62 16.30 21.92
CA HIS A 57 5.50 17.46 22.11
C HIS A 57 4.84 18.77 21.66
N PRO A 58 3.95 19.39 22.48
CA PRO A 58 3.22 20.61 22.11
C PRO A 58 4.08 21.89 22.01
N ARG A 59 5.41 21.77 21.89
CA ARG A 59 6.36 22.87 21.83
C ARG A 59 7.05 22.95 20.48
N ASP A 60 6.31 23.36 19.47
CA ASP A 60 6.70 24.47 18.60
C ASP A 60 5.52 24.82 17.70
N GLN A 61 5.11 26.08 17.71
CA GLN A 61 4.01 26.61 16.89
C GLN A 61 4.40 26.72 15.41
N LYS A 62 4.89 25.65 14.80
CA LYS A 62 5.21 25.62 13.37
C LYS A 62 4.83 24.28 12.74
N ALA A 63 3.52 24.06 12.60
CA ALA A 63 2.86 23.72 11.32
C ALA A 63 1.42 23.17 11.53
N ILE A 64 1.15 22.45 12.63
CA ILE A 64 -0.16 21.84 12.90
C ILE A 64 -0.56 22.08 14.36
N PRO A 65 -1.72 22.69 14.66
CA PRO A 65 -2.20 22.82 16.03
C PRO A 65 -2.39 21.45 16.71
N TYR A 66 -1.98 21.33 17.98
CA TYR A 66 -2.11 20.12 18.81
C TYR A 66 -3.49 19.44 18.71
N TRP A 67 -4.58 20.21 18.84
CA TRP A 67 -5.95 19.69 18.77
C TRP A 67 -6.31 19.10 17.39
N ARG A 68 -5.78 19.67 16.31
CA ARG A 68 -5.92 19.09 14.97
C ARG A 68 -5.13 17.79 14.81
N SER A 69 -4.08 17.59 15.61
CA SER A 69 -3.31 16.36 15.60
C SER A 69 -4.04 15.23 16.33
N GLU A 70 -4.70 15.49 17.47
CA GLU A 70 -5.51 14.47 18.17
C GLU A 70 -6.73 14.02 17.37
N GLU A 71 -7.47 14.96 16.76
CA GLU A 71 -8.58 14.65 15.85
C GLU A 71 -8.08 13.80 14.69
N ARG A 72 -6.95 14.20 14.07
CA ARG A 72 -6.37 13.48 12.95
C ARG A 72 -5.86 12.08 13.34
N ILE A 73 -5.23 11.92 14.50
CA ILE A 73 -4.84 10.61 15.03
C ILE A 73 -6.08 9.71 15.18
N THR A 74 -7.19 10.25 15.66
CA THR A 74 -8.44 9.49 15.82
C THR A 74 -9.00 9.05 14.47
N GLU A 75 -9.10 9.96 13.50
CA GLU A 75 -9.51 9.64 12.13
C GLU A 75 -8.63 8.54 11.50
N MET A 76 -7.32 8.64 11.68
CA MET A 76 -6.38 7.66 11.13
C MET A 76 -6.50 6.30 11.81
N LYS A 77 -6.68 6.26 13.13
CA LYS A 77 -6.96 5.01 13.85
C LYS A 77 -8.26 4.36 13.39
N ILE A 78 -9.30 5.16 13.14
CA ILE A 78 -10.57 4.67 12.57
C ILE A 78 -10.32 4.09 11.18
N ALA A 79 -9.62 4.81 10.29
CA ALA A 79 -9.32 4.33 8.94
C ALA A 79 -8.48 3.04 8.94
N LEU A 80 -7.52 2.91 9.86
CA LEU A 80 -6.74 1.67 10.04
C LEU A 80 -7.62 0.49 10.49
N LEU A 81 -8.55 0.72 11.42
CA LEU A 81 -9.52 -0.30 11.86
C LEU A 81 -10.48 -0.67 10.72
N GLU A 82 -10.97 0.30 9.96
CA GLU A 82 -11.82 0.06 8.79
C GLU A 82 -11.08 -0.74 7.71
N ASN A 83 -9.80 -0.47 7.49
CA ASN A 83 -8.95 -1.27 6.60
C ASN A 83 -8.82 -2.71 7.11
N GLU A 84 -8.59 -2.91 8.42
CA GLU A 84 -8.51 -4.25 9.02
C GLU A 84 -9.82 -5.03 8.87
N ILE A 85 -10.96 -4.38 9.09
CA ILE A 85 -12.29 -4.98 8.88
C ILE A 85 -12.48 -5.34 7.41
N ARG A 86 -12.20 -4.40 6.51
CA ARG A 86 -12.28 -4.59 5.05
C ARG A 86 -11.44 -5.80 4.62
N ARG A 87 -10.21 -5.95 5.13
CA ARG A 87 -9.36 -7.11 4.86
C ARG A 87 -9.97 -8.45 5.25
N LYS A 88 -10.80 -8.47 6.30
CA LYS A 88 -11.47 -9.68 6.80
C LYS A 88 -12.82 -9.94 6.14
N GLU A 89 -13.51 -8.90 5.69
CA GLU A 89 -14.91 -8.97 5.27
C GLU A 89 -15.16 -8.73 3.77
N VAL A 90 -14.17 -8.25 3.01
CA VAL A 90 -14.33 -8.01 1.57
C VAL A 90 -14.70 -9.30 0.84
N GLN A 91 -15.88 -9.28 0.23
CA GLN A 91 -16.40 -10.39 -0.59
C GLN A 91 -15.94 -10.31 -2.06
N VAL A 92 -14.94 -9.49 -2.37
CA VAL A 92 -14.38 -9.43 -3.74
C VAL A 92 -13.50 -10.67 -3.95
N PRO A 93 -13.83 -11.56 -4.91
CA PRO A 93 -13.07 -12.78 -5.14
C PRO A 93 -11.59 -12.48 -5.42
N GLY A 94 -10.71 -13.15 -4.68
CA GLY A 94 -9.26 -13.02 -4.82
C GLY A 94 -8.62 -11.81 -4.15
N TYR A 95 -9.41 -10.89 -3.57
CA TYR A 95 -8.88 -9.65 -2.95
C TYR A 95 -7.83 -9.94 -1.89
N SER A 96 -8.14 -10.80 -0.92
CA SER A 96 -7.21 -11.11 0.16
C SER A 96 -5.90 -11.68 -0.37
N ASN A 97 -5.95 -12.55 -1.40
CA ASN A 97 -4.73 -13.14 -1.97
C ASN A 97 -3.83 -12.09 -2.60
N VAL A 98 -4.40 -11.16 -3.37
CA VAL A 98 -3.63 -10.06 -3.97
C VAL A 98 -3.09 -9.13 -2.89
N TYR A 99 -3.92 -8.76 -1.92
CA TYR A 99 -3.54 -7.86 -0.83
C TYR A 99 -2.38 -8.44 0.00
N TYR A 100 -2.46 -9.72 0.37
CA TYR A 100 -1.37 -10.39 1.08
C TYR A 100 -0.13 -10.57 0.21
N LYS A 101 -0.26 -10.75 -1.11
CA LYS A 101 0.89 -10.82 -2.01
C LYS A 101 1.67 -9.49 -2.02
N ILE A 102 0.98 -8.35 -1.98
CA ILE A 102 1.64 -7.05 -1.90
C ILE A 102 2.39 -6.91 -0.57
N ILE A 103 1.75 -7.23 0.56
CA ILE A 103 2.40 -7.21 1.88
C ILE A 103 3.66 -8.06 1.87
N MET A 104 3.56 -9.31 1.41
CA MET A 104 4.71 -10.21 1.38
C MET A 104 5.86 -9.67 0.53
N LEU A 105 5.56 -9.13 -0.65
CA LEU A 105 6.60 -8.55 -1.51
C LEU A 105 7.23 -7.30 -0.90
N ASP A 106 6.44 -6.44 -0.25
CA ASP A 106 6.98 -5.27 0.44
C ASP A 106 7.90 -5.70 1.60
N ASP A 107 7.46 -6.64 2.44
CA ASP A 107 8.23 -7.18 3.56
C ASP A 107 9.53 -7.87 3.07
N GLU A 108 9.43 -8.74 2.06
CA GLU A 108 10.58 -9.45 1.48
C GLU A 108 11.58 -8.49 0.84
N LEU A 109 11.12 -7.42 0.17
CA LEU A 109 11.99 -6.40 -0.40
C LEU A 109 12.60 -5.50 0.68
N HIS A 110 11.88 -5.24 1.77
CA HIS A 110 12.40 -4.51 2.92
C HIS A 110 13.54 -5.28 3.58
N ASP A 111 13.41 -6.61 3.69
CA ASP A 111 14.48 -7.50 4.17
C ASP A 111 15.74 -7.47 3.26
N VAL A 112 15.58 -7.17 1.97
CA VAL A 112 16.71 -6.88 1.06
C VAL A 112 17.27 -5.48 1.33
N SER A 113 16.41 -4.45 1.25
CA SER A 113 16.74 -3.06 1.61
C SER A 113 15.52 -2.14 1.65
N ASP A 114 15.59 -1.08 2.47
CA ASP A 114 14.60 0.01 2.49
C ASP A 114 14.40 0.65 1.10
N GLU A 115 15.47 0.76 0.31
CA GLU A 115 15.42 1.35 -1.04
C GLU A 115 14.63 0.47 -2.01
N ALA A 116 14.79 -0.85 -1.94
CA ALA A 116 14.08 -1.80 -2.80
C ALA A 116 12.56 -1.82 -2.51
N SER A 117 12.16 -1.87 -1.23
CA SER A 117 10.76 -1.71 -0.82
C SER A 117 10.22 -0.35 -1.25
N GLY A 118 10.98 0.73 -1.03
CA GLY A 118 10.60 2.07 -1.47
C GLY A 118 10.37 2.19 -2.98
N GLU A 119 11.25 1.62 -3.81
CA GLU A 119 11.11 1.59 -5.26
C GLU A 119 9.87 0.79 -5.69
N PHE A 120 9.63 -0.37 -5.06
CA PHE A 120 8.44 -1.17 -5.32
C PHE A 120 7.16 -0.40 -5.05
N LEU A 121 7.01 0.20 -3.87
CA LEU A 121 5.81 0.98 -3.53
C LEU A 121 5.62 2.19 -4.45
N ASN A 122 6.70 2.84 -4.89
CA ASN A 122 6.64 3.92 -5.88
C ASN A 122 6.11 3.43 -7.24
N LYS A 123 6.51 2.23 -7.66
CA LYS A 123 6.00 1.60 -8.90
C LYS A 123 4.54 1.18 -8.76
N VAL A 124 4.14 0.61 -7.63
CA VAL A 124 2.73 0.29 -7.33
C VAL A 124 1.89 1.57 -7.40
N SER A 125 2.32 2.64 -6.73
CA SER A 125 1.66 3.95 -6.74
C SER A 125 1.51 4.53 -8.15
N SER A 126 2.58 4.48 -8.94
CA SER A 126 2.57 4.93 -10.34
C SER A 126 1.58 4.12 -11.20
N ALA A 127 1.55 2.79 -11.02
CA ALA A 127 0.62 1.91 -11.73
C ALA A 127 -0.84 2.22 -11.38
N VAL A 128 -1.17 2.31 -10.09
CA VAL A 128 -2.52 2.65 -9.61
C VAL A 128 -2.96 4.03 -10.13
N HIS A 129 -2.06 5.02 -10.11
CA HIS A 129 -2.34 6.35 -10.63
C HIS A 129 -2.67 6.33 -12.12
N ASN A 130 -1.90 5.59 -12.92
CA ASN A 130 -2.10 5.47 -14.36
C ASN A 130 -3.46 4.83 -14.70
N ILE A 131 -3.85 3.78 -13.98
CA ILE A 131 -5.17 3.12 -14.15
C ILE A 131 -6.31 4.07 -13.83
N ARG A 132 -6.16 4.87 -12.76
CA ARG A 132 -7.16 5.88 -12.38
C ARG A 132 -7.26 6.99 -13.42
N ALA A 133 -6.14 7.47 -13.93
CA ALA A 133 -6.09 8.53 -14.95
C ALA A 133 -6.70 8.09 -16.28
N SER A 134 -6.45 6.85 -16.71
CA SER A 134 -7.01 6.30 -17.96
C SER A 134 -8.52 6.06 -17.91
N SER A 135 -9.10 5.99 -16.70
CA SER A 135 -10.52 5.72 -16.48
C SER A 135 -11.39 6.99 -16.35
N GLN A 136 -10.77 8.18 -16.34
CA GLN A 136 -11.50 9.44 -16.30
C GLN A 136 -11.88 9.88 -17.73
N PRO A 137 -13.14 10.27 -18.00
CA PRO A 137 -13.54 10.77 -19.31
C PRO A 137 -12.76 12.06 -19.63
N SER A 138 -12.24 12.17 -20.85
CA SER A 138 -11.62 13.40 -21.34
C SER A 138 -12.67 14.51 -21.34
N THR A 139 -12.48 15.49 -20.45
CA THR A 139 -13.31 16.70 -20.33
C THR A 139 -13.16 17.62 -21.54
#